data_AF-A0A1M7YV20-F1
#
_entry.id   AF-A0A1M7YV20-F1
#
_cell.length_a   1.000
_cell.length_b   1.000
_cell.length_c   1.000
_cell.angle_alpha   90.00
_cell.angle_beta   90.00
_cell.angle_gamma   90.00
#
_symmetry.space_group_name_H-M   'P 1'
#
loop_
_entity.id
_entity.type
_entity.pdbx_description
1 polymer ?
#
loop_
_entity_poly.entity_id
_entity_poly.type
_entity_poly.pdbx_seq_one_letter_code
_entity_poly.pdbx_strand_id
1 'polypeptide(L)'
;MTDSSGWILKKEILSTPANIHDPVMITLACQHPDGALLVAEYIIGEIRTNIQSESCKSIRYLLNYHQKRLKKWQQLPTYRQLLIAAPGPDLMSAMAIWTSQVFKGHPWDHKPLISHNSRLQAVAVHRKLWPLREVRAFRADPKNEGDIPTDSKSYWHKYKKHDYFYDIWSNIHYGYVGLACGFSQELLLKGASGAQFLDNLTTSGDTPDDRLGIEAGFQLYRQYGDLAAGLTPFKLMETLKQTPFVDSRDIHFCIHPNREELRNGS
;
A
#
# COMPACT_ATOMS: atom_id res chain seq x y z
N MET A 1 6.83 -42.48 22.59
CA MET A 1 5.76 -41.58 22.11
C MET A 1 6.42 -40.47 21.33
N THR A 2 6.13 -40.43 20.04
CA THR A 2 6.84 -39.69 18.99
C THR A 2 6.27 -38.29 18.84
N ASP A 3 7.14 -37.28 18.92
CA ASP A 3 6.83 -35.90 18.52
C ASP A 3 6.72 -35.82 16.99
N SER A 4 5.52 -35.49 16.50
CA SER A 4 5.13 -35.50 15.08
C SER A 4 5.02 -34.09 14.48
N SER A 5 5.70 -33.09 15.04
CA SER A 5 5.67 -31.71 14.54
C SER A 5 7.02 -31.23 13.98
N GLY A 6 7.52 -31.94 12.97
CA GLY A 6 8.78 -31.61 12.29
C GLY A 6 8.72 -30.34 11.42
N TRP A 7 8.92 -29.17 12.01
CA TRP A 7 9.42 -27.97 11.30
C TRP A 7 10.57 -27.37 12.08
N ILE A 8 11.78 -27.88 11.84
CA ILE A 8 13.02 -27.33 12.36
C ILE A 8 13.52 -26.27 11.37
N LEU A 9 13.77 -25.06 11.87
CA LEU A 9 14.49 -24.01 11.15
C LEU A 9 15.93 -24.50 10.90
N LYS A 10 16.19 -25.12 9.75
CA LYS A 10 17.54 -25.59 9.41
C LYS A 10 18.40 -24.40 9.01
N LYS A 11 19.21 -23.94 9.97
CA LYS A 11 20.43 -23.16 9.78
C LYS A 11 21.18 -23.63 8.52
N GLU A 12 21.70 -22.69 7.73
CA GLU A 12 22.65 -22.98 6.66
C GLU A 12 23.83 -23.77 7.25
N ILE A 13 23.91 -25.06 6.92
CA ILE A 13 25.08 -25.89 7.18
C ILE A 13 25.69 -26.13 5.80
N LEU A 14 26.78 -25.41 5.51
CA LEU A 14 27.66 -25.73 4.40
C LEU A 14 28.39 -27.03 4.74
N SER A 15 28.07 -28.10 4.03
CA SER A 15 28.87 -29.33 4.00
C SER A 15 29.29 -29.58 2.57
N THR A 16 30.59 -29.61 2.33
CA THR A 16 31.20 -30.03 1.06
C THR A 16 30.96 -31.53 0.90
N PRO A 17 30.36 -32.03 -0.20
CA PRO A 17 30.10 -33.47 -0.34
C PRO A 17 31.42 -34.24 -0.48
N ALA A 18 31.55 -35.34 0.24
CA ALA A 18 32.72 -36.22 0.25
C ALA A 18 32.49 -37.54 -0.52
N ASN A 19 31.23 -37.93 -0.74
CA ASN A 19 30.83 -39.11 -1.50
C ASN A 19 29.72 -38.83 -2.51
N ILE A 20 29.63 -39.67 -3.54
CA ILE A 20 28.65 -39.55 -4.64
C ILE A 20 27.19 -39.78 -4.21
N HIS A 21 26.98 -40.34 -3.02
CA HIS A 21 25.67 -40.58 -2.41
C HIS A 21 25.34 -39.61 -1.26
N ASP A 22 26.21 -38.61 -1.02
CA ASP A 22 25.92 -37.60 0.00
C ASP A 22 24.73 -36.73 -0.43
N PRO A 23 23.82 -36.40 0.49
CA PRO A 23 22.69 -35.54 0.16
C PRO A 23 23.19 -34.15 -0.25
N VAL A 24 23.02 -33.82 -1.53
CA VAL A 24 23.33 -32.48 -2.06
C VAL A 24 22.17 -31.55 -1.71
N MET A 25 22.44 -30.55 -0.89
CA MET A 25 21.50 -29.45 -0.67
C MET A 25 21.51 -28.52 -1.89
N ILE A 26 20.50 -28.65 -2.75
CA ILE A 26 20.31 -27.73 -3.88
C ILE A 26 19.54 -26.51 -3.38
N THR A 27 20.20 -25.36 -3.31
CA THR A 27 19.53 -24.07 -3.07
C THR A 27 18.89 -23.62 -4.38
N LEU A 28 17.58 -23.82 -4.51
CA LEU A 28 16.82 -23.21 -5.60
C LEU A 28 16.60 -21.74 -5.30
N ALA A 29 17.13 -20.87 -6.14
CA ALA A 29 16.85 -19.44 -6.08
C ALA A 29 15.39 -19.18 -6.51
N CYS A 30 14.67 -18.38 -5.71
CA CYS A 30 13.33 -17.92 -6.08
C CYS A 30 13.40 -17.12 -7.39
N GLN A 31 12.57 -17.48 -8.36
CA GLN A 31 12.55 -16.84 -9.68
C GLN A 31 11.58 -15.66 -9.75
N HIS A 32 10.78 -15.42 -8.71
CA HIS A 32 9.85 -14.29 -8.69
C HIS A 32 10.64 -12.96 -8.68
N PRO A 33 10.37 -12.05 -9.63
CA PRO A 33 11.01 -10.75 -9.67
C PRO A 33 10.59 -9.92 -8.44
N ASP A 34 11.35 -8.88 -8.14
CA ASP A 34 10.95 -7.85 -7.18
C ASP A 34 9.88 -6.93 -7.79
N GLY A 35 8.72 -7.51 -8.10
CA GLY A 35 7.60 -6.85 -8.79
C GLY A 35 7.05 -5.63 -8.06
N ALA A 36 7.20 -5.54 -6.73
CA ALA A 36 6.74 -4.38 -5.98
C ALA A 36 7.49 -3.10 -6.36
N LEU A 37 8.72 -3.21 -6.90
CA LEU A 37 9.44 -2.05 -7.44
C LEU A 37 8.73 -1.45 -8.66
N LEU A 38 8.07 -2.27 -9.48
CA LEU A 38 7.29 -1.77 -10.62
C LEU A 38 5.99 -1.11 -10.17
N VAL A 39 5.35 -1.62 -9.12
CA VAL A 39 4.16 -0.97 -8.54
C VAL A 39 4.54 0.36 -7.86
N ALA A 40 5.67 0.38 -7.15
CA ALA A 40 6.22 1.60 -6.57
C ALA A 40 6.58 2.64 -7.64
N GLU A 41 7.16 2.21 -8.78
CA GLU A 41 7.41 3.09 -9.92
C GLU A 41 6.12 3.72 -10.46
N TYR A 42 5.09 2.90 -10.64
CA TYR A 42 3.76 3.37 -11.05
C TYR A 42 3.19 4.40 -10.07
N ILE A 43 3.16 4.10 -8.76
CA ILE A 43 2.63 5.02 -7.74
C ILE A 43 3.42 6.32 -7.68
N ILE A 44 4.75 6.29 -7.82
CA ILE A 44 5.56 7.51 -7.85
C ILE A 44 5.22 8.35 -9.08
N GLY A 45 4.96 7.71 -10.23
CA GLY A 45 4.45 8.37 -11.43
C GLY A 45 3.12 9.08 -11.18
N GLU A 46 2.16 8.37 -10.58
CA GLU A 46 0.85 8.92 -10.20
C GLU A 46 0.98 10.10 -9.22
N ILE A 47 1.85 9.99 -8.22
CA ILE A 47 2.13 11.09 -7.28
C ILE A 47 2.63 12.31 -8.05
N ARG A 48 3.65 12.16 -8.90
CA ARG A 48 4.26 13.27 -9.65
C ARG A 48 3.26 13.96 -10.58
N THR A 49 2.39 13.19 -11.21
CA THR A 49 1.31 13.72 -12.07
C THR A 49 0.26 14.44 -11.23
N ASN A 50 -0.24 13.80 -10.17
CA ASN A 50 -1.42 14.28 -9.46
C ASN A 50 -1.13 15.50 -8.58
N ILE A 51 0.07 15.65 -8.02
CA ILE A 51 0.47 16.87 -7.29
C ILE A 51 0.55 18.12 -8.19
N GLN A 52 0.68 17.94 -9.50
CA GLN A 52 0.70 19.02 -10.50
C GLN A 52 -0.65 19.25 -11.17
N SER A 53 -1.65 18.43 -10.87
CA SER A 53 -2.99 18.52 -11.46
C SER A 53 -3.74 19.79 -11.06
N GLU A 54 -4.70 20.21 -11.90
CA GLU A 54 -5.60 21.32 -11.58
C GLU A 54 -6.46 21.03 -10.34
N SER A 55 -6.86 19.77 -10.12
CA SER A 55 -7.58 19.35 -8.91
C SER A 55 -6.74 19.65 -7.66
N CYS A 56 -5.46 19.25 -7.65
CA CYS A 56 -4.58 19.50 -6.50
C CYS A 56 -4.29 21.00 -6.30
N LYS A 57 -4.05 21.76 -7.38
CA LYS A 57 -3.88 23.22 -7.30
C LYS A 57 -5.12 23.92 -6.76
N SER A 58 -6.31 23.49 -7.18
CA SER A 58 -7.60 24.04 -6.73
C SER A 58 -7.84 23.77 -5.25
N ILE A 59 -7.63 22.53 -4.80
CA ILE A 59 -7.69 22.17 -3.38
C ILE A 59 -6.70 23.02 -2.57
N ARG A 60 -5.44 23.11 -3.03
CA ARG A 60 -4.40 23.90 -2.36
C ARG A 60 -4.77 25.37 -2.29
N TYR A 61 -5.41 25.91 -3.33
CA TYR A 61 -5.93 27.26 -3.30
C TYR A 61 -7.03 27.41 -2.23
N LEU A 62 -8.06 26.56 -2.24
CA LEU A 62 -9.17 26.63 -1.29
C LEU A 62 -8.73 26.50 0.18
N LEU A 63 -7.72 25.66 0.43
CA LEU A 63 -7.18 25.42 1.78
C LEU A 63 -6.14 26.45 2.19
N ASN A 64 -5.15 26.80 1.37
CA ASN A 64 -4.02 27.65 1.78
C ASN A 64 -4.22 29.13 1.43
N TYR A 65 -4.96 29.46 0.36
CA TYR A 65 -5.20 30.87 -0.01
C TYR A 65 -5.97 31.63 1.06
N HIS A 66 -6.70 30.93 1.94
CA HIS A 66 -7.33 31.55 3.10
C HIS A 66 -6.33 32.36 3.93
N GLN A 67 -5.07 31.93 4.08
CA GLN A 67 -4.06 32.68 4.84
C GLN A 67 -3.77 34.05 4.22
N LYS A 68 -3.70 34.13 2.88
CA LYS A 68 -3.54 35.41 2.16
C LYS A 68 -4.78 36.29 2.31
N ARG A 69 -5.98 35.69 2.24
CA ARG A 69 -7.25 36.41 2.47
C ARG A 69 -7.35 36.93 3.91
N LEU A 70 -6.92 36.14 4.88
CA LEU A 70 -6.92 36.49 6.30
C LEU A 70 -5.98 37.65 6.58
N LYS A 71 -4.76 37.63 6.01
CA LYS A 71 -3.83 38.78 6.09
C LYS A 71 -4.44 40.06 5.52
N LYS A 72 -5.12 39.99 4.37
CA LYS A 72 -5.84 41.14 3.79
C LYS A 72 -6.99 41.61 4.68
N TRP A 73 -7.75 40.68 5.26
CA TRP A 73 -8.85 40.96 6.18
C TRP A 73 -8.36 41.67 7.46
N GLN A 74 -7.22 41.22 8.02
CA GLN A 74 -6.59 41.82 9.20
C GLN A 74 -6.11 43.26 8.96
N GLN A 75 -5.89 43.67 7.71
CA GLN A 75 -5.49 45.03 7.33
C GLN A 75 -6.70 45.97 7.13
N LEU A 76 -7.93 45.48 7.22
CA LEU A 76 -9.13 46.32 7.08
C LEU A 76 -9.35 47.21 8.31
N PRO A 77 -9.95 48.40 8.17
CA PRO A 77 -10.41 49.19 9.31
C PRO A 77 -11.35 48.40 10.23
N THR A 78 -11.31 48.65 11.54
CA THR A 78 -12.06 47.88 12.56
C THR A 78 -13.56 47.76 12.25
N TYR A 79 -14.19 48.82 11.75
CA TYR A 79 -15.61 48.80 11.40
C TYR A 79 -15.93 47.77 10.29
N ARG A 80 -15.01 47.52 9.35
CA ARG A 80 -15.17 46.49 8.31
C ARG A 80 -14.95 45.08 8.86
N GLN A 81 -14.03 44.91 9.80
CA GLN A 81 -13.79 43.62 10.45
C GLN A 81 -15.01 43.15 11.27
N LEU A 82 -15.81 44.08 11.81
CA LEU A 82 -17.06 43.75 12.50
C LEU A 82 -18.21 43.36 11.56
N LEU A 83 -18.17 43.80 10.30
CA LEU A 83 -19.24 43.56 9.32
C LEU A 83 -18.99 42.35 8.42
N ILE A 84 -17.72 41.96 8.24
CA ILE A 84 -17.32 40.89 7.31
C ILE A 84 -16.66 39.78 8.11
N ALA A 85 -17.20 38.57 8.05
CA ALA A 85 -16.61 37.41 8.69
C ALA A 85 -15.16 37.17 8.22
N ALA A 86 -14.29 36.74 9.14
CA ALA A 86 -12.93 36.38 8.79
C ALA A 86 -12.93 35.20 7.79
N PRO A 87 -12.12 35.27 6.71
CA PRO A 87 -12.09 34.21 5.71
C PRO A 87 -11.47 32.94 6.29
N GLY A 88 -12.24 31.85 6.34
CA GLY A 88 -11.76 30.51 6.65
C GLY A 88 -11.32 29.70 5.43
N PRO A 89 -10.73 28.51 5.62
CA PRO A 89 -10.55 27.54 4.54
C PRO A 89 -11.91 27.08 3.99
N ASP A 90 -12.01 26.90 2.68
CA ASP A 90 -13.21 26.32 2.06
C ASP A 90 -13.06 24.79 1.98
N LEU A 91 -13.24 24.17 3.16
CA LEU A 91 -13.04 22.73 3.33
C LEU A 91 -14.05 21.91 2.51
N MET A 92 -15.31 22.36 2.43
CA MET A 92 -16.36 21.64 1.70
C MET A 92 -16.04 21.54 0.20
N SER A 93 -15.65 22.65 -0.42
CA SER A 93 -15.26 22.64 -1.84
C SER A 93 -13.99 21.82 -2.08
N ALA A 94 -13.00 21.93 -1.18
CA ALA A 94 -11.77 21.15 -1.26
C ALA A 94 -12.04 19.63 -1.15
N MET A 95 -12.90 19.24 -0.21
CA MET A 95 -13.33 17.85 -0.04
C MET A 95 -14.12 17.36 -1.26
N ALA A 96 -15.04 18.16 -1.82
CA ALA A 96 -15.80 17.77 -3.00
C ALA A 96 -14.89 17.46 -4.20
N ILE A 97 -13.87 18.30 -4.44
CA ILE A 97 -12.88 18.05 -5.49
C ILE A 97 -12.09 16.78 -5.18
N TRP A 98 -11.56 16.63 -3.97
CA TRP A 98 -10.81 15.42 -3.58
C TRP A 98 -11.64 14.14 -3.77
N THR A 99 -12.86 14.14 -3.26
CA THR A 99 -13.84 13.04 -3.40
C THR A 99 -14.04 12.65 -4.85
N SER A 100 -14.24 13.63 -5.74
CA SER A 100 -14.43 13.37 -7.17
C SER A 100 -13.22 12.72 -7.87
N GLN A 101 -12.05 12.71 -7.22
CA GLN A 101 -10.86 12.07 -7.75
C GLN A 101 -10.66 10.65 -7.21
N VAL A 102 -10.85 10.44 -5.90
CA VAL A 102 -10.52 9.18 -5.20
C VAL A 102 -11.66 8.17 -5.18
N PHE A 103 -12.88 8.59 -5.53
CA PHE A 103 -14.05 7.71 -5.51
C PHE A 103 -13.87 6.49 -6.42
N LYS A 104 -14.53 5.38 -6.10
CA LYS A 104 -14.42 4.14 -6.88
C LYS A 104 -14.66 4.37 -8.38
N GLY A 105 -13.73 3.94 -9.22
CA GLY A 105 -13.75 4.10 -10.68
C GLY A 105 -13.31 5.48 -11.19
N HIS A 106 -12.91 6.40 -10.31
CA HIS A 106 -12.39 7.71 -10.68
C HIS A 106 -10.86 7.70 -10.83
N PRO A 107 -10.23 8.78 -11.35
CA PRO A 107 -8.83 8.75 -11.78
C PRO A 107 -7.81 8.36 -10.71
N TRP A 108 -8.09 8.57 -9.43
CA TRP A 108 -7.17 8.23 -8.33
C TRP A 108 -7.56 6.93 -7.61
N ASP A 109 -8.58 6.21 -8.09
CA ASP A 109 -8.87 4.85 -7.63
C ASP A 109 -7.83 3.86 -8.18
N HIS A 110 -6.69 3.78 -7.50
CA HIS A 110 -5.55 3.00 -7.98
C HIS A 110 -5.71 1.49 -7.80
N LYS A 111 -6.68 1.03 -7.00
CA LYS A 111 -6.95 -0.40 -6.77
C LYS A 111 -7.24 -1.16 -8.08
N PRO A 112 -8.24 -0.78 -8.90
CA PRO A 112 -8.47 -1.39 -10.20
C PRO A 112 -7.31 -1.15 -11.15
N LEU A 113 -6.65 0.02 -11.10
CA LEU A 113 -5.55 0.36 -11.99
C LEU A 113 -4.29 -0.49 -11.74
N ILE A 114 -4.04 -0.93 -10.51
CA ILE A 114 -2.96 -1.86 -10.19
C ILE A 114 -3.38 -3.29 -10.53
N SER A 115 -4.57 -3.69 -10.07
CA SER A 115 -5.06 -5.06 -10.20
C SER A 115 -5.37 -5.48 -11.63
N HIS A 116 -5.75 -4.58 -12.54
CA HIS A 116 -6.09 -4.88 -13.95
C HIS A 116 -4.99 -4.49 -14.95
N ASN A 117 -3.88 -3.90 -14.49
CA ASN A 117 -2.77 -3.56 -15.36
C ASN A 117 -1.96 -4.83 -15.69
N SER A 118 -1.94 -5.22 -16.96
CA SER A 118 -1.28 -6.43 -17.44
C SER A 118 0.21 -6.50 -17.09
N ARG A 119 0.92 -5.37 -17.11
CA ARG A 119 2.34 -5.29 -16.73
C ARG A 119 2.53 -5.55 -15.23
N LEU A 120 1.64 -5.05 -14.39
CA LEU A 120 1.71 -5.23 -12.93
C LEU A 120 1.19 -6.61 -12.51
N GLN A 121 0.19 -7.16 -13.21
CA GLN A 121 -0.28 -8.53 -13.02
C GLN A 121 0.81 -9.55 -13.38
N ALA A 122 1.57 -9.32 -14.44
CA ALA A 122 2.63 -10.25 -14.88
C ALA A 122 3.75 -10.46 -13.85
N VAL A 123 3.91 -9.54 -12.90
CA VAL A 123 4.90 -9.62 -11.81
C VAL A 123 4.28 -9.83 -10.44
N ALA A 124 2.97 -10.07 -10.39
CA ALA A 124 2.28 -10.42 -9.17
C ALA A 124 2.59 -11.86 -8.76
N VAL A 125 2.50 -12.13 -7.47
CA VAL A 125 2.64 -13.47 -6.90
C VAL A 125 1.27 -13.95 -6.42
N HIS A 126 0.98 -15.22 -6.67
CA HIS A 126 -0.22 -15.86 -6.14
C HIS A 126 -0.03 -16.20 -4.67
N ARG A 127 -1.06 -15.95 -3.85
CA ARG A 127 -1.13 -16.41 -2.46
C ARG A 127 -2.44 -17.14 -2.22
N LYS A 128 -2.43 -18.07 -1.28
CA LYS A 128 -3.70 -18.58 -0.73
C LYS A 128 -4.23 -17.53 0.25
N LEU A 129 -5.48 -17.12 0.12
CA LEU A 129 -6.08 -16.12 1.01
C LEU A 129 -6.21 -16.62 2.46
N TRP A 130 -6.15 -17.94 2.65
CA TRP A 130 -6.23 -18.57 3.96
C TRP A 130 -4.86 -18.72 4.62
N PRO A 131 -4.72 -18.42 5.93
CA PRO A 131 -3.59 -18.85 6.75
C PRO A 131 -3.36 -20.36 6.60
N LEU A 132 -2.10 -20.82 6.65
CA LEU A 132 -1.74 -22.24 6.46
C LEU A 132 -2.52 -23.21 7.35
N ARG A 133 -2.95 -22.77 8.54
CA ARG A 133 -3.78 -23.56 9.47
C ARG A 133 -5.16 -23.87 8.88
N GLU A 134 -5.77 -22.89 8.24
CA GLU A 134 -7.12 -23.00 7.65
C GLU A 134 -7.05 -23.83 6.37
N VAL A 135 -6.00 -23.64 5.54
CA VAL A 135 -5.75 -24.47 4.35
C VAL A 135 -5.57 -25.95 4.72
N ARG A 136 -4.89 -26.24 5.84
CA ARG A 136 -4.70 -27.60 6.36
C ARG A 136 -6.01 -28.20 6.89
N ALA A 137 -6.80 -27.41 7.61
CA ALA A 137 -8.11 -27.84 8.11
C ALA A 137 -9.07 -28.22 6.98
N PHE A 138 -9.16 -27.40 5.93
CA PHE A 138 -9.99 -27.70 4.74
C PHE A 138 -9.55 -28.98 4.01
N ARG A 139 -8.24 -29.22 3.87
CA ARG A 139 -7.72 -30.44 3.22
C ARG A 139 -7.97 -31.72 4.01
N ALA A 140 -8.03 -31.61 5.34
CA ALA A 140 -8.27 -32.74 6.23
C ALA A 140 -9.74 -33.17 6.21
N ASP A 141 -10.68 -32.23 5.99
CA ASP A 141 -12.09 -32.51 5.86
C ASP A 141 -12.76 -31.59 4.80
N PRO A 142 -12.78 -32.02 3.53
CA PRO A 142 -13.35 -31.25 2.42
C PRO A 142 -14.87 -31.09 2.48
N LYS A 143 -15.56 -31.78 3.41
CA LYS A 143 -17.03 -31.74 3.54
C LYS A 143 -17.52 -30.64 4.48
N ASN A 144 -16.63 -29.91 5.15
CA ASN A 144 -17.03 -28.70 5.87
C ASN A 144 -17.48 -27.64 4.84
N GLU A 145 -18.77 -27.32 4.84
CA GLU A 145 -19.43 -26.30 4.00
C GLU A 145 -18.98 -24.85 4.32
N GLY A 146 -17.75 -24.66 4.83
CA GLY A 146 -17.13 -23.34 4.92
C GLY A 146 -16.71 -22.84 3.54
N ASP A 147 -16.45 -21.54 3.42
CA ASP A 147 -16.00 -20.93 2.17
C ASP A 147 -14.77 -21.68 1.62
N ILE A 148 -14.86 -22.12 0.35
CA ILE A 148 -13.73 -22.76 -0.35
C ILE A 148 -12.54 -21.80 -0.29
N PRO A 149 -11.32 -22.26 0.08
CA PRO A 149 -10.14 -21.41 0.06
C PRO A 149 -9.97 -20.81 -1.33
N THR A 150 -10.26 -19.52 -1.47
CA THR A 150 -10.09 -18.82 -2.73
C THR A 150 -8.61 -18.48 -2.87
N ASP A 151 -8.03 -18.80 -4.01
CA ASP A 151 -6.72 -18.27 -4.35
C ASP A 151 -6.85 -16.74 -4.45
N SER A 152 -5.86 -16.03 -3.91
CA SER A 152 -5.77 -14.61 -4.20
C SER A 152 -5.56 -14.51 -5.71
N LYS A 153 -6.47 -13.80 -6.38
CA LYS A 153 -6.12 -13.27 -7.69
C LYS A 153 -4.86 -12.41 -7.48
N SER A 154 -4.00 -12.36 -8.48
CA SER A 154 -2.72 -11.65 -8.56
C SER A 154 -2.70 -10.23 -7.95
N TYR A 155 -2.68 -10.14 -6.62
CA TYR A 155 -2.86 -8.92 -5.84
C TYR A 155 -1.67 -8.60 -4.93
N TRP A 156 -0.65 -9.46 -4.97
CA TRP A 156 0.52 -9.35 -4.12
C TRP A 156 1.75 -9.17 -4.97
N HIS A 157 2.69 -8.35 -4.51
CA HIS A 157 3.93 -8.09 -5.23
C HIS A 157 5.13 -8.30 -4.32
N LYS A 158 6.09 -9.11 -4.77
CA LYS A 158 7.30 -9.43 -4.02
C LYS A 158 8.28 -8.25 -4.02
N TYR A 159 8.92 -8.04 -2.88
CA TYR A 159 10.19 -7.32 -2.76
C TYR A 159 11.09 -7.98 -1.72
N LYS A 160 12.28 -8.40 -2.15
CA LYS A 160 13.22 -9.14 -1.32
C LYS A 160 12.55 -10.38 -0.72
N LYS A 161 12.33 -10.40 0.59
CA LYS A 161 11.79 -11.54 1.35
C LYS A 161 10.31 -11.39 1.72
N HIS A 162 9.64 -10.34 1.28
CA HIS A 162 8.24 -10.07 1.64
C HIS A 162 7.40 -9.81 0.40
N ASP A 163 6.11 -10.13 0.48
CA ASP A 163 5.12 -9.66 -0.47
C ASP A 163 4.29 -8.55 0.16
N TYR A 164 3.85 -7.62 -0.68
CA TYR A 164 3.06 -6.45 -0.30
C TYR A 164 1.70 -6.52 -0.99
N PHE A 165 0.63 -6.35 -0.22
CA PHE A 165 -0.73 -6.37 -0.73
C PHE A 165 -1.02 -5.11 -1.54
N TYR A 166 -1.78 -5.24 -2.64
CA TYR A 166 -2.00 -4.12 -3.55
C TYR A 166 -2.73 -2.93 -2.94
N ASP A 167 -3.42 -3.10 -1.81
CA ASP A 167 -4.29 -2.05 -1.30
C ASP A 167 -3.52 -0.88 -0.66
N ILE A 168 -2.34 -1.15 -0.09
CA ILE A 168 -1.52 -0.12 0.57
C ILE A 168 -1.02 0.96 -0.39
N TRP A 169 -0.90 0.64 -1.67
CA TRP A 169 -0.34 1.54 -2.69
C TRP A 169 -1.18 2.79 -2.88
N SER A 170 -2.51 2.63 -2.90
CA SER A 170 -3.46 3.75 -3.00
C SER A 170 -3.39 4.63 -1.76
N ASN A 171 -3.29 4.01 -0.57
CA ASN A 171 -3.19 4.74 0.70
C ASN A 171 -1.90 5.57 0.81
N ILE A 172 -0.76 5.03 0.34
CA ILE A 172 0.51 5.78 0.27
C ILE A 172 0.36 7.00 -0.65
N HIS A 173 -0.28 6.83 -1.80
CA HIS A 173 -0.58 7.93 -2.72
C HIS A 173 -1.46 8.99 -2.05
N TYR A 174 -2.57 8.59 -1.42
CA TYR A 174 -3.49 9.51 -0.74
C TYR A 174 -2.80 10.31 0.36
N GLY A 175 -1.93 9.66 1.14
CA GLY A 175 -1.13 10.34 2.15
C GLY A 175 -0.20 11.40 1.54
N TYR A 176 0.55 11.04 0.51
CA TYR A 176 1.51 11.95 -0.14
C TYR A 176 0.78 13.12 -0.82
N VAL A 177 -0.16 12.80 -1.71
CA VAL A 177 -0.86 13.77 -2.55
C VAL A 177 -1.78 14.64 -1.71
N GLY A 178 -2.42 14.10 -0.66
CA GLY A 178 -3.26 14.87 0.25
C GLY A 178 -2.49 16.01 0.92
N LEU A 179 -1.29 15.72 1.45
CA LEU A 179 -0.43 16.76 2.03
C LEU A 179 0.05 17.76 0.98
N ALA A 180 0.44 17.27 -0.21
CA ALA A 180 0.83 18.15 -1.30
C ALA A 180 -0.31 19.11 -1.66
N CYS A 181 -1.57 18.64 -1.73
CA CYS A 181 -2.72 19.49 -2.03
C CYS A 181 -3.12 20.41 -0.85
N GLY A 182 -2.44 20.34 0.30
CA GLY A 182 -2.63 21.27 1.42
C GLY A 182 -3.57 20.78 2.52
N PHE A 183 -4.01 19.53 2.50
CA PHE A 183 -4.71 18.94 3.63
C PHE A 183 -3.77 18.77 4.82
N SER A 184 -4.30 18.85 6.05
CA SER A 184 -3.53 18.51 7.25
C SER A 184 -3.50 17.00 7.46
N GLN A 185 -2.46 16.49 8.13
CA GLN A 185 -2.40 15.08 8.54
C GLN A 185 -3.61 14.70 9.39
N GLU A 186 -4.04 15.59 10.29
CA GLU A 186 -5.23 15.38 11.10
C GLU A 186 -6.47 15.21 10.23
N LEU A 187 -6.68 16.01 9.19
CA LEU A 187 -7.85 15.91 8.32
C LEU A 187 -7.82 14.68 7.39
N LEU A 188 -6.62 14.24 7.00
CA LEU A 188 -6.44 13.03 6.19
C LEU A 188 -6.59 11.75 7.03
N LEU A 189 -6.25 11.80 8.33
CA LEU A 189 -6.41 10.68 9.26
C LEU A 189 -7.73 10.70 10.04
N LYS A 190 -8.30 11.89 10.25
CA LYS A 190 -9.61 12.13 10.87
C LYS A 190 -10.49 12.76 9.82
N GLY A 191 -11.50 12.04 9.34
CA GLY A 191 -12.54 12.64 8.53
C GLY A 191 -13.25 13.75 9.30
N ALA A 192 -12.88 15.01 9.06
CA ALA A 192 -13.26 16.10 9.95
C ALA A 192 -14.59 16.74 9.54
N SER A 193 -15.68 16.02 9.82
CA SER A 193 -16.93 16.47 10.46
C SER A 193 -18.01 15.42 10.17
N GLY A 194 -18.02 14.34 10.96
CA GLY A 194 -19.06 13.30 10.93
C GLY A 194 -18.68 12.03 10.17
N ALA A 195 -17.86 11.18 10.79
CA ALA A 195 -17.76 9.73 10.61
C ALA A 195 -17.28 9.11 9.27
N GLN A 196 -17.09 9.85 8.17
CA GLN A 196 -17.12 9.21 6.84
C GLN A 196 -16.28 9.89 5.73
N PHE A 197 -15.15 10.55 5.99
CA PHE A 197 -14.38 11.19 4.90
C PHE A 197 -13.61 10.17 4.06
N LEU A 198 -12.50 9.62 4.55
CA LEU A 198 -11.69 8.71 3.74
C LEU A 198 -12.33 7.31 3.66
N ASP A 199 -12.93 6.86 4.76
CA ASP A 199 -13.50 5.51 4.90
C ASP A 199 -14.70 5.27 3.95
N ASN A 200 -15.53 6.29 3.69
CA ASN A 200 -16.57 6.21 2.64
C ASN A 200 -16.03 6.45 1.23
N LEU A 201 -14.90 7.14 1.08
CA LEU A 201 -14.34 7.50 -0.22
C LEU A 201 -13.54 6.36 -0.84
N THR A 202 -12.91 5.51 -0.01
CA THR A 202 -12.08 4.40 -0.47
C THR A 202 -12.78 3.04 -0.42
N THR A 203 -13.96 2.94 0.22
CA THR A 203 -14.78 1.72 0.36
C THR A 203 -13.92 0.45 0.63
N SER A 204 -12.91 0.59 1.48
CA SER A 204 -12.13 -0.50 2.05
C SER A 204 -12.00 -0.23 3.53
N GLY A 205 -12.54 -1.15 4.33
CA GLY A 205 -12.73 -0.97 5.75
C GLY A 205 -11.44 -0.65 6.49
N ASP A 206 -11.61 0.02 7.63
CA ASP A 206 -10.61 0.55 8.57
C ASP A 206 -9.57 -0.48 9.03
N THR A 207 -8.73 -0.98 8.13
CA THR A 207 -7.63 -1.83 8.54
C THR A 207 -6.55 -0.93 9.15
N PRO A 208 -5.87 -1.38 10.22
CA PRO A 208 -4.69 -0.68 10.75
C PRO A 208 -3.66 -0.34 9.66
N ASP A 209 -3.60 -1.15 8.61
CA ASP A 209 -2.64 -1.00 7.50
C ASP A 209 -2.99 0.12 6.53
N ASP A 210 -4.27 0.45 6.34
CA ASP A 210 -4.66 1.60 5.51
C ASP A 210 -4.10 2.89 6.08
N ARG A 211 -4.29 3.05 7.40
CA ARG A 211 -3.71 4.16 8.16
C ARG A 211 -2.19 4.18 8.05
N LEU A 212 -1.52 3.04 8.22
CA LEU A 212 -0.07 2.94 8.11
C LEU A 212 0.43 3.29 6.69
N GLY A 213 -0.34 2.94 5.65
CA GLY A 213 -0.07 3.33 4.27
C GLY A 213 -0.13 4.84 4.08
N ILE A 214 -1.18 5.50 4.59
CA ILE A 214 -1.33 6.96 4.57
C ILE A 214 -0.18 7.64 5.32
N GLU A 215 0.14 7.16 6.52
CA GLU A 215 1.23 7.70 7.33
C GLU A 215 2.60 7.52 6.65
N ALA A 216 2.83 6.41 5.93
CA ALA A 216 4.00 6.22 5.09
C ALA A 216 4.04 7.25 3.94
N GLY A 217 2.89 7.54 3.30
CA GLY A 217 2.74 8.65 2.35
C GLY A 217 3.13 10.01 2.93
N PHE A 218 2.74 10.28 4.19
CA PHE A 218 3.15 11.51 4.88
C PHE A 218 4.66 11.59 5.10
N GLN A 219 5.27 10.48 5.52
CA GLN A 219 6.72 10.42 5.72
C GLN A 219 7.47 10.71 4.42
N LEU A 220 7.02 10.12 3.31
CA LEU A 220 7.58 10.37 1.99
C LEU A 220 7.41 11.83 1.58
N TYR A 221 6.22 12.42 1.74
CA TYR A 221 6.01 13.83 1.39
C TYR A 221 6.91 14.77 2.20
N ARG A 222 7.05 14.55 3.51
CA ARG A 222 7.97 15.34 4.36
C ARG A 222 9.41 15.27 3.88
N GLN A 223 9.82 14.16 3.28
CA GLN A 223 11.19 13.97 2.80
C GLN A 223 11.43 14.48 1.38
N TYR A 224 10.44 14.39 0.48
CA TYR A 224 10.62 14.65 -0.96
C TYR A 224 9.80 15.82 -1.52
N GLY A 225 8.85 16.36 -0.77
CA GLY A 225 8.12 17.61 -1.06
C GLY A 225 7.28 17.60 -2.35
N ASP A 226 6.94 18.81 -2.83
CA ASP A 226 5.96 19.06 -3.90
C ASP A 226 6.36 18.59 -5.31
N LEU A 227 7.57 18.07 -5.49
CA LEU A 227 8.04 17.54 -6.78
C LEU A 227 8.30 16.03 -6.74
N ALA A 228 8.26 15.42 -5.55
CA ALA A 228 8.78 14.06 -5.33
C ALA A 228 10.18 13.88 -5.95
N ALA A 229 10.99 14.94 -5.90
CA ALA A 229 12.29 15.00 -6.53
C ALA A 229 13.24 14.05 -5.79
N GLY A 230 13.78 13.06 -6.51
CA GLY A 230 14.65 12.04 -5.91
C GLY A 230 13.94 10.94 -5.13
N LEU A 231 12.60 10.91 -5.10
CA LEU A 231 11.83 9.73 -4.69
C LEU A 231 11.99 8.64 -5.75
N THR A 232 12.52 7.48 -5.36
CA THR A 232 12.74 6.33 -6.24
C THR A 232 11.96 5.13 -5.72
N PRO A 233 11.65 4.13 -6.57
CA PRO A 233 10.99 2.89 -6.12
C PRO A 233 11.71 2.24 -4.94
N PHE A 234 13.04 2.19 -4.96
CA PHE A 234 13.84 1.65 -3.86
C PHE A 234 13.62 2.43 -2.55
N LYS A 235 13.66 3.76 -2.58
CA LYS A 235 13.45 4.61 -1.39
C LYS A 235 12.05 4.43 -0.81
N LEU A 236 11.04 4.36 -1.67
CA LEU A 236 9.66 4.06 -1.27
C LEU A 236 9.61 2.69 -0.58
N MET A 237 10.19 1.66 -1.18
CA MET A 237 10.20 0.32 -0.58
C MET A 237 10.96 0.25 0.75
N GLU A 238 12.03 1.02 0.92
CA GLU A 238 12.74 1.09 2.21
C GLU A 238 11.87 1.73 3.31
N THR A 239 11.03 2.71 2.98
CA THR A 239 9.99 3.21 3.90
C THR A 239 9.00 2.09 4.27
N LEU A 240 8.47 1.35 3.29
CA LEU A 240 7.49 0.27 3.55
C LEU A 240 8.07 -0.93 4.31
N LYS A 241 9.38 -1.13 4.26
CA LYS A 241 10.06 -2.12 5.11
C LYS A 241 10.08 -1.72 6.58
N GLN A 242 10.09 -0.43 6.87
CA GLN A 242 10.07 0.08 8.24
C GLN A 242 8.64 0.23 8.78
N THR A 243 7.64 0.33 7.89
CA THR A 243 6.23 0.36 8.28
C THR A 243 5.78 -0.99 8.86
N PRO A 244 5.18 -1.02 10.07
CA PRO A 244 4.77 -2.25 10.74
C PRO A 244 3.39 -2.74 10.27
N PHE A 245 3.25 -3.03 8.98
CA PHE A 245 2.02 -3.62 8.45
C PHE A 245 1.70 -4.95 9.13
N VAL A 246 0.42 -5.16 9.44
CA VAL A 246 -0.13 -6.34 10.10
C VAL A 246 -0.53 -7.39 9.08
N ASP A 247 -1.33 -7.01 8.08
CA ASP A 247 -1.96 -7.93 7.13
C ASP A 247 -1.48 -7.71 5.69
N SER A 248 -0.94 -6.53 5.38
CA SER A 248 -0.58 -6.09 4.03
C SER A 248 0.88 -6.34 3.68
N ARG A 249 1.64 -6.97 4.58
CA ARG A 249 3.01 -7.42 4.35
C ARG A 249 3.25 -8.73 5.05
N ASP A 250 3.74 -9.71 4.30
CA ASP A 250 4.06 -11.01 4.86
C ASP A 250 5.23 -11.67 4.11
N ILE A 251 5.83 -12.70 4.70
CA ILE A 251 6.99 -13.41 4.18
C ILE A 251 6.66 -14.02 2.82
N HIS A 252 7.53 -13.83 1.83
CA HIS A 252 7.36 -14.38 0.50
C HIS A 252 7.49 -15.91 0.50
N PHE A 253 6.49 -16.60 -0.04
CA PHE A 253 6.51 -18.05 -0.22
C PHE A 253 6.69 -18.42 -1.69
N CYS A 254 7.86 -18.96 -2.04
CA CYS A 254 8.13 -19.50 -3.36
C CYS A 254 7.80 -21.00 -3.41
N ILE A 255 6.68 -21.36 -4.04
CA ILE A 255 6.33 -22.76 -4.30
C ILE A 255 6.94 -23.13 -5.67
N HIS A 256 8.05 -23.88 -5.67
CA HIS A 256 8.60 -24.42 -6.91
C HIS A 256 7.69 -25.53 -7.47
N PRO A 257 7.33 -25.50 -8.76
CA PRO A 257 6.43 -26.49 -9.37
C PRO A 257 7.03 -27.91 -9.38
N ASN A 258 8.35 -28.07 -9.47
CA ASN A 258 9.00 -29.39 -9.58
C ASN A 258 9.43 -29.98 -8.22
N ARG A 259 8.73 -29.64 -7.13
CA ARG A 259 9.08 -30.14 -5.79
C ARG A 259 8.95 -31.67 -5.66
N GLU A 260 8.15 -32.30 -6.51
CA GLU A 260 7.99 -33.76 -6.55
C GLU A 260 9.11 -34.48 -7.32
N GLU A 261 9.68 -33.86 -8.36
CA GLU A 261 10.82 -34.44 -9.10
C GLU A 261 12.08 -34.53 -8.23
N LEU A 262 12.22 -33.64 -7.26
CA LEU A 262 13.31 -33.64 -6.27
C LEU A 262 13.10 -34.67 -5.13
N ARG A 263 11.93 -35.31 -5.05
CA ARG A 263 11.64 -36.38 -4.08
C ARG A 263 12.01 -37.76 -4.60
N ASN A 264 12.13 -37.95 -5.91
CA ASN A 264 12.33 -39.25 -6.55
C ASN A 264 13.81 -39.51 -6.92
N GLY A 265 14.74 -38.87 -6.22
CA GLY A 265 16.19 -39.08 -6.36
C GLY A 265 16.83 -39.75 -5.15
N SER A 266 16.16 -40.78 -4.61
CA SER A 266 16.70 -41.65 -3.55
C SER A 266 16.53 -43.11 -3.93
#